data_AF-A0A7S0E6J8-F1
#
_entry.id   AF-A0A7S0E6J8-F1
#
_cell.length_a   1.000
_cell.length_b   1.000
_cell.length_c   1.000
_cell.angle_alpha   90.00
_cell.angle_beta   90.00
_cell.angle_gamma   90.00
#
_symmetry.space_group_name_H-M   'P 1'
#
loop_
_entity.id
_entity.type
_entity.pdbx_description
1 polymer ?
#
loop_
_entity_poly.entity_id
_entity_poly.type
_entity_poly.pdbx_seq_one_letter_code
_entity_poly.pdbx_strand_id
1 'polypeptide(L)'
;VAQSALFVLRHIAHDAHMAEANDDEFYVRYYVGHKGKFGHEFLEFEFRPDGRLRYANNSNYKNDTMIRKEVYVGQAVLTELRRIIEDSELIREDDKNWPEPDRNGRQEFEVVLGNQHISFATAKIGSLLDVQESKDPEGLRIFYYLVQDLKCLAFSLIGLHFRIKPI
;
A
#
# COMPACT_ATOMS: atom_id res chain seq x y z
N VAL A 1 -27.20 37.58 22.33
CA VAL A 1 -27.86 36.51 21.56
C VAL A 1 -27.16 36.23 20.23
N ALA A 2 -26.78 37.24 19.43
CA ALA A 2 -26.11 37.03 18.13
C ALA A 2 -24.70 36.40 18.19
N GLN A 3 -23.89 36.69 19.23
CA GLN A 3 -22.52 36.17 19.36
C GLN A 3 -22.47 34.65 19.62
N SER A 4 -23.46 34.11 20.34
CA SER A 4 -23.56 32.69 20.66
C SER A 4 -23.96 31.85 19.44
N ALA A 5 -24.82 32.39 18.57
CA ALA A 5 -25.21 31.73 17.32
C ALA A 5 -24.04 31.65 16.31
N LEU A 6 -23.19 32.67 16.25
CA LEU A 6 -22.01 32.69 15.38
C LEU A 6 -20.93 31.68 15.80
N PHE A 7 -20.78 31.45 17.11
CA PHE A 7 -19.84 30.45 17.65
C PHE A 7 -20.30 29.02 17.34
N VAL A 8 -21.61 28.76 17.50
CA VAL A 8 -22.21 27.46 17.18
C VAL A 8 -22.13 27.19 15.67
N LEU A 9 -22.43 28.18 14.82
CA LEU A 9 -22.29 28.02 13.36
C LEU A 9 -20.83 27.80 12.92
N ARG A 10 -19.85 28.43 13.59
CA ARG A 10 -18.42 28.17 13.34
C ARG A 10 -17.98 26.79 13.79
N HIS A 11 -18.46 26.30 14.94
CA HIS A 11 -18.19 24.93 15.38
C HIS A 11 -18.83 23.91 14.45
N ILE A 12 -20.09 24.09 14.07
CA ILE A 12 -20.78 23.21 13.12
C ILE A 12 -20.08 23.23 11.74
N ALA A 13 -19.63 24.40 11.27
CA ALA A 13 -18.86 24.48 10.02
C ALA A 13 -17.47 23.83 10.14
N HIS A 14 -16.80 23.95 11.29
CA HIS A 14 -15.52 23.28 11.54
C HIS A 14 -15.70 21.75 11.64
N ASP A 15 -16.74 21.28 12.33
CA ASP A 15 -17.06 19.86 12.46
C ASP A 15 -17.53 19.26 11.13
N ALA A 16 -18.29 20.02 10.32
CA ALA A 16 -18.66 19.62 8.95
C ALA A 16 -17.44 19.57 8.02
N HIS A 17 -16.49 20.50 8.16
CA HIS A 17 -15.26 20.50 7.36
C HIS A 17 -14.28 19.39 7.79
N MET A 18 -14.27 19.01 9.07
CA MET A 18 -13.55 17.84 9.58
C MET A 18 -14.21 16.53 9.16
N ALA A 19 -15.54 16.49 9.04
CA ALA A 19 -16.27 15.32 8.55
C ALA A 19 -16.11 15.12 7.03
N GLU A 20 -16.03 16.19 6.24
CA GLU A 20 -15.73 16.11 4.79
C GLU A 20 -14.27 15.74 4.50
N ALA A 21 -13.31 16.17 5.33
CA ALA A 21 -11.89 15.87 5.13
C ALA A 21 -11.52 14.38 5.32
N ASN A 22 -12.34 13.62 6.04
CA ASN A 22 -12.05 12.23 6.39
C ASN A 22 -12.47 11.21 5.32
N ASP A 23 -13.35 11.58 4.39
CA ASP A 23 -13.87 10.61 3.39
C ASP A 23 -12.94 10.46 2.17
N ASP A 24 -12.02 11.42 1.97
CA ASP A 24 -11.08 11.44 0.86
C ASP A 24 -9.65 11.00 1.22
N GLU A 25 -9.36 10.70 2.49
CA GLU A 25 -8.01 10.27 2.89
C GLU A 25 -7.63 8.97 2.16
N PHE A 26 -6.43 8.98 1.57
CA PHE A 26 -5.92 7.86 0.78
C PHE A 26 -4.44 7.63 1.02
N TYR A 27 -4.11 6.45 1.51
CA TYR A 27 -2.76 6.02 1.79
C TYR A 27 -2.60 4.57 1.38
N VAL A 28 -1.48 4.21 0.75
CA VAL A 28 -1.16 2.81 0.42
C VAL A 28 0.32 2.58 0.68
N ARG A 29 0.65 1.52 1.40
CA ARG A 29 2.03 1.03 1.55
C ARG A 29 2.07 -0.47 1.33
N TYR A 30 3.07 -0.90 0.58
CA TYR A 30 3.40 -2.31 0.43
C TYR A 30 4.88 -2.52 0.72
N TYR A 31 5.17 -3.55 1.50
CA TYR A 31 6.52 -4.01 1.78
C TYR A 31 6.60 -5.53 1.53
N VAL A 32 7.70 -5.97 0.95
CA VAL A 32 8.10 -7.38 0.94
C VAL A 32 9.59 -7.47 1.19
N GLY A 33 9.99 -8.36 2.08
CA GLY A 33 11.41 -8.55 2.34
C GLY A 33 11.71 -9.76 3.19
N HIS A 34 12.99 -10.11 3.21
CA HIS A 34 13.51 -11.19 4.02
C HIS A 34 14.95 -10.90 4.46
N LYS A 35 15.37 -11.51 5.56
CA LYS A 35 16.75 -11.42 6.04
C LYS A 35 17.45 -12.75 5.75
N GLY A 36 18.20 -12.77 4.65
CA GLY A 36 18.97 -13.93 4.21
C GLY A 36 20.43 -13.88 4.67
N LYS A 37 21.22 -14.84 4.17
CA LYS A 37 22.67 -14.92 4.42
C LYS A 37 23.44 -13.68 3.95
N PHE A 38 22.91 -12.99 2.94
CA PHE A 38 23.54 -11.83 2.30
C PHE A 38 22.98 -10.48 2.81
N GLY A 39 22.27 -10.50 3.93
CA GLY A 39 21.69 -9.30 4.54
C GLY A 39 20.19 -9.19 4.31
N HIS A 40 19.69 -7.95 4.40
CA HIS A 40 18.27 -7.66 4.27
C HIS A 40 17.93 -7.26 2.84
N GLU A 41 17.18 -8.11 2.15
CA GLU A 41 16.63 -7.83 0.83
C GLU A 41 15.16 -7.45 0.95
N PHE A 42 14.76 -6.35 0.33
CA PHE A 42 13.39 -5.88 0.37
C PHE A 42 13.02 -4.99 -0.80
N LEU A 43 11.71 -4.89 -1.03
CA LEU A 43 11.05 -3.94 -1.89
C LEU A 43 9.96 -3.26 -1.06
N GLU A 44 9.93 -1.93 -1.08
CA GLU A 44 8.90 -1.13 -0.44
C GLU A 44 8.46 0.02 -1.34
N PHE A 45 7.17 0.26 -1.40
CA PHE A 45 6.63 1.49 -1.98
C PHE A 45 5.46 2.02 -1.16
N GLU A 46 5.34 3.35 -1.15
CA GLU A 46 4.35 4.09 -0.39
C GLU A 46 3.77 5.20 -1.27
N PHE A 47 2.45 5.27 -1.38
CA PHE A 47 1.69 6.36 -1.97
C PHE A 47 1.00 7.13 -0.85
N ARG A 48 1.36 8.40 -0.70
CA ARG A 48 0.80 9.29 0.32
C ARG A 48 -0.39 10.12 -0.23
N PRO A 49 -1.24 10.68 0.64
CA PRO A 49 -2.38 11.51 0.22
C PRO A 49 -1.97 12.73 -0.62
N ASP A 50 -0.76 13.25 -0.42
CA ASP A 50 -0.19 14.38 -1.16
C ASP A 50 0.33 14.01 -2.57
N GLY A 51 0.14 12.76 -3.00
CA GLY A 51 0.64 12.24 -4.27
C GLY A 51 2.11 11.85 -4.25
N ARG A 52 2.79 11.90 -3.10
CA ARG A 52 4.19 11.47 -3.01
C ARG A 52 4.27 9.94 -3.07
N LEU A 53 4.87 9.43 -4.14
CA LEU A 53 5.32 8.05 -4.28
C LEU A 53 6.75 7.95 -3.77
N ARG A 54 6.98 7.12 -2.75
CA ARG A 54 8.30 6.74 -2.24
C ARG A 54 8.57 5.29 -2.60
N TYR A 55 9.75 5.01 -3.13
CA TYR A 55 10.14 3.69 -3.61
C TYR A 55 11.53 3.33 -3.10
N ALA A 56 11.66 2.13 -2.54
CA ALA A 56 12.92 1.57 -2.09
C ALA A 56 13.04 0.10 -2.54
N ASN A 57 14.16 -0.25 -3.16
CA ASN A 57 14.49 -1.62 -3.51
C ASN A 57 15.94 -1.90 -3.10
N ASN A 58 16.14 -2.94 -2.31
CA ASN A 58 17.44 -3.47 -1.94
C ASN A 58 17.49 -4.96 -2.25
N SER A 59 18.19 -5.35 -3.32
CA SER A 59 18.24 -6.74 -3.79
C SER A 59 19.57 -7.45 -3.49
N ASN A 60 20.60 -6.77 -2.96
CA ASN A 60 21.96 -7.29 -2.64
C ASN A 60 22.63 -8.22 -3.69
N TYR A 61 22.02 -8.41 -4.85
CA TYR A 61 22.48 -9.28 -5.91
C TYR A 61 23.63 -8.57 -6.62
N LYS A 62 24.82 -9.21 -6.63
CA LYS A 62 26.02 -8.67 -7.29
C LYS A 62 26.50 -7.29 -6.77
N ASN A 63 26.30 -6.99 -5.49
CA ASN A 63 26.67 -5.70 -4.88
C ASN A 63 25.93 -4.49 -5.49
N ASP A 64 24.70 -4.68 -5.98
CA ASP A 64 23.94 -3.56 -6.52
C ASP A 64 23.64 -2.53 -5.42
N THR A 65 23.62 -1.25 -5.80
CA THR A 65 23.36 -0.17 -4.85
C THR A 65 21.85 -0.05 -4.64
N MET A 66 21.43 -0.01 -3.37
CA MET A 66 20.03 0.21 -2.99
C MET A 66 19.41 1.38 -3.77
N ILE A 67 18.30 1.10 -4.44
CA ILE A 67 17.52 2.09 -5.18
C ILE A 67 16.60 2.79 -4.19
N ARG A 68 16.70 4.12 -4.11
CA ARG A 68 15.75 4.98 -3.40
C ARG A 68 15.29 6.11 -4.32
N LYS A 69 13.99 6.22 -4.53
CA LYS A 69 13.39 7.21 -5.43
C LYS A 69 12.13 7.79 -4.81
N GLU A 70 11.91 9.07 -5.06
CA GLU A 70 10.70 9.75 -4.67
C GLU A 70 10.23 10.66 -5.80
N VAL A 71 8.92 10.65 -6.06
CA VAL A 71 8.29 11.42 -7.12
C VAL A 71 6.87 11.79 -6.70
N TYR A 72 6.37 12.94 -7.14
CA TYR A 72 4.96 13.26 -6.99
C TYR A 72 4.20 12.79 -8.24
N VAL A 73 3.15 12.00 -8.03
CA VAL A 73 2.24 11.56 -9.09
C VAL A 73 1.05 12.51 -9.20
N GLY A 74 0.44 12.58 -10.38
CA GLY A 74 -0.77 13.38 -10.58
C GLY A 74 -2.01 12.71 -10.01
N GLN A 75 -3.08 13.49 -9.82
CA GLN A 75 -4.35 13.01 -9.26
C GLN A 75 -4.93 11.81 -10.02
N ALA A 76 -4.80 11.77 -11.35
CA ALA A 76 -5.27 10.65 -12.16
C ALA A 76 -4.63 9.30 -11.75
N VAL A 77 -3.37 9.31 -11.32
CA VAL A 77 -2.69 8.10 -10.83
C VAL A 77 -3.24 7.68 -9.47
N LEU A 78 -3.51 8.63 -8.58
CA LEU A 78 -4.11 8.33 -7.27
C LEU A 78 -5.54 7.79 -7.42
N THR A 79 -6.34 8.39 -8.30
CA THR A 79 -7.69 7.92 -8.63
C THR A 79 -7.67 6.49 -9.18
N GLU A 80 -6.74 6.18 -10.08
CA GLU A 80 -6.63 4.82 -10.62
C GLU A 80 -6.11 3.82 -9.60
N LEU A 81 -5.14 4.21 -8.77
CA LEU A 81 -4.63 3.39 -7.68
C LEU A 81 -5.75 3.07 -6.65
N ARG A 82 -6.59 4.05 -6.34
CA ARG A 82 -7.79 3.86 -5.51
C ARG A 82 -8.74 2.85 -6.15
N ARG A 83 -9.09 3.04 -7.43
CA ARG A 83 -9.98 2.14 -8.17
C ARG A 83 -9.47 0.70 -8.17
N ILE A 84 -8.18 0.48 -8.40
CA ILE A 84 -7.56 -0.86 -8.38
C ILE A 84 -7.76 -1.54 -7.01
N ILE A 85 -7.60 -0.80 -5.91
CA ILE A 85 -7.79 -1.34 -4.55
C ILE A 85 -9.26 -1.61 -4.27
N GLU A 86 -10.15 -0.70 -4.62
CA GLU A 86 -11.60 -0.87 -4.44
C GLU A 86 -12.13 -2.08 -5.21
N ASP A 87 -11.75 -2.21 -6.49
CA ASP A 87 -12.17 -3.31 -7.36
C ASP A 87 -11.61 -4.67 -6.93
N SER A 88 -10.51 -4.69 -6.18
CA SER A 88 -9.96 -5.93 -5.63
C SER A 88 -10.82 -6.52 -4.51
N GLU A 89 -11.70 -5.72 -3.91
CA GLU A 89 -12.48 -6.06 -2.71
C GLU A 89 -11.64 -6.45 -1.48
N LEU A 90 -10.30 -6.27 -1.51
CA LEU A 90 -9.38 -6.64 -0.44
C LEU A 90 -9.76 -6.04 0.93
N ILE A 91 -10.46 -4.90 0.94
CA ILE A 91 -10.90 -4.23 2.18
C ILE A 91 -11.90 -5.05 3.00
N ARG A 92 -12.51 -6.09 2.41
CA ARG A 92 -13.43 -7.03 3.07
C ARG A 92 -12.73 -8.25 3.64
N GLU A 93 -11.43 -8.42 3.36
CA GLU A 93 -10.64 -9.57 3.78
C GLU A 93 -10.00 -9.37 5.15
N ASP A 94 -9.54 -10.47 5.76
CA ASP A 94 -8.91 -10.49 7.08
C ASP A 94 -7.73 -11.48 7.09
N ASP A 95 -6.58 -11.07 7.64
CA ASP A 95 -5.34 -11.85 7.58
C ASP A 95 -5.18 -12.88 8.72
N LYS A 96 -6.16 -13.03 9.61
CA LYS A 96 -6.08 -13.93 10.78
C LYS A 96 -5.73 -15.38 10.45
N ASN A 97 -6.12 -15.85 9.27
CA ASN A 97 -5.86 -17.22 8.81
C ASN A 97 -4.70 -17.29 7.81
N TRP A 98 -4.05 -16.17 7.50
CA TRP A 98 -2.94 -16.13 6.56
C TRP A 98 -1.67 -16.70 7.23
N PRO A 99 -0.72 -17.23 6.45
CA PRO A 99 0.54 -17.71 6.99
C PRO A 99 1.31 -16.59 7.68
N GLU A 100 1.75 -16.84 8.92
CA GLU A 100 2.55 -15.88 9.69
C GLU A 100 3.93 -15.64 9.04
N PRO A 101 4.48 -14.41 9.12
CA PRO A 101 5.83 -14.11 8.65
C PRO A 101 6.89 -15.06 9.22
N ASP A 102 7.81 -15.51 8.36
CA ASP A 102 8.83 -16.49 8.72
C ASP A 102 10.24 -16.08 8.29
N ARG A 103 11.19 -17.04 8.32
CA ARG A 103 12.57 -16.82 7.88
C ARG A 103 12.69 -16.60 6.37
N ASN A 104 11.76 -17.13 5.58
CA ASN A 104 11.75 -17.02 4.12
C ASN A 104 11.24 -15.65 3.67
N GLY A 105 10.46 -14.98 4.51
CA GLY A 105 10.19 -13.56 4.38
C GLY A 105 8.85 -13.13 4.94
N ARG A 106 8.59 -11.84 4.77
CA ARG A 106 7.38 -11.14 5.18
C ARG A 106 6.85 -10.29 4.05
N GLN A 107 5.54 -10.21 3.94
CA GLN A 107 4.83 -9.16 3.23
C GLN A 107 4.00 -8.35 4.22
N GLU A 108 3.95 -7.04 4.01
CA GLU A 108 3.09 -6.13 4.74
C GLU A 108 2.34 -5.27 3.72
N PHE A 109 1.07 -5.03 3.99
CA PHE A 109 0.24 -4.16 3.19
C PHE A 109 -0.63 -3.32 4.11
N GLU A 110 -0.72 -2.04 3.81
CA GLU A 110 -1.49 -1.09 4.61
C GLU A 110 -2.20 -0.13 3.66
N VAL A 111 -3.49 0.06 3.86
CA VAL A 111 -4.26 1.04 3.10
C VAL A 111 -5.24 1.78 4.00
N VAL A 112 -5.32 3.09 3.79
CA VAL A 112 -6.39 3.95 4.28
C VAL A 112 -7.23 4.37 3.08
N LEU A 113 -8.54 4.16 3.17
CA LEU A 113 -9.52 4.50 2.15
C LEU A 113 -10.72 5.18 2.82
N GLY A 114 -10.68 6.51 2.88
CA GLY A 114 -11.61 7.30 3.68
C GLY A 114 -11.55 6.86 5.15
N ASN A 115 -12.69 6.43 5.69
CA ASN A 115 -12.77 5.95 7.08
C ASN A 115 -12.37 4.48 7.29
N GLN A 116 -11.98 3.75 6.24
CA GLN A 116 -11.55 2.35 6.34
C GLN A 116 -10.02 2.28 6.41
N HIS A 117 -9.49 1.55 7.38
CA HIS A 117 -8.06 1.27 7.52
C HIS A 117 -7.85 -0.22 7.71
N ILE A 118 -7.07 -0.83 6.83
CA ILE A 118 -6.64 -2.23 6.94
C ILE A 118 -5.11 -2.29 6.93
N SER A 119 -4.58 -3.24 7.69
CA SER A 119 -3.15 -3.54 7.75
C SER A 119 -2.97 -5.04 7.86
N PHE A 120 -2.33 -5.64 6.86
CA PHE A 120 -2.07 -7.07 6.80
C PHE A 120 -0.59 -7.38 6.95
N ALA A 121 -0.30 -8.53 7.57
CA ALA A 121 1.03 -9.12 7.62
C ALA A 121 0.97 -10.62 7.31
N THR A 122 1.76 -11.08 6.35
CA THR A 122 1.80 -12.49 5.96
C THR A 122 3.21 -12.94 5.57
N ALA A 123 3.42 -14.24 5.47
CA ALA A 123 4.63 -14.82 4.93
C ALA A 123 4.84 -14.42 3.46
N LYS A 124 6.07 -14.60 2.97
CA LYS A 124 6.35 -14.40 1.55
C LYS A 124 5.65 -15.47 0.70
N ILE A 125 4.62 -15.05 -0.03
CA ILE A 125 3.96 -15.87 -1.07
C ILE A 125 4.87 -15.97 -2.31
N GLY A 126 5.24 -17.19 -2.70
CA GLY A 126 6.08 -17.45 -3.87
C GLY A 126 5.30 -17.80 -5.13
N SER A 127 4.15 -18.46 -4.96
CA SER A 127 3.33 -18.96 -6.07
C SER A 127 1.85 -19.09 -5.71
N LEU A 128 1.01 -19.35 -6.72
CA LEU A 128 -0.40 -19.70 -6.50
C LEU A 128 -0.58 -21.04 -5.76
N LEU A 129 0.41 -21.92 -5.75
CA LEU A 129 0.34 -23.16 -4.96
C LEU A 129 0.32 -22.83 -3.46
N ASP A 130 1.18 -21.91 -3.02
CA ASP A 130 1.22 -21.44 -1.62
C ASP A 130 -0.12 -20.84 -1.19
N VAL A 131 -0.80 -20.15 -2.12
CA VAL A 131 -2.14 -19.59 -1.91
C VAL A 131 -3.18 -20.71 -1.75
N GLN A 132 -3.17 -21.69 -2.66
CA GLN A 132 -4.12 -22.81 -2.67
C GLN A 132 -4.00 -23.70 -1.43
N GLU A 133 -2.78 -23.89 -0.91
CA GLU A 133 -2.52 -24.72 0.27
C GLU A 133 -2.75 -23.97 1.60
N SER A 134 -3.09 -22.68 1.55
CA SER A 134 -3.34 -21.87 2.73
C SER A 134 -4.70 -22.17 3.40
N LYS A 135 -4.90 -21.64 4.61
CA LYS A 135 -6.18 -21.76 5.33
C LYS A 135 -7.25 -20.78 4.84
N ASP A 136 -6.86 -19.82 4.02
CA ASP A 136 -7.75 -18.83 3.41
C ASP A 136 -7.31 -18.55 1.96
N PRO A 137 -7.54 -19.50 1.04
CA PRO A 137 -7.09 -19.39 -0.35
C PRO A 137 -7.81 -18.29 -1.13
N GLU A 138 -9.01 -17.88 -0.73
CA GLU A 138 -9.77 -16.83 -1.43
C GLU A 138 -9.21 -15.44 -1.11
N GLY A 139 -9.09 -15.09 0.18
CA GLY A 139 -8.52 -13.81 0.61
C GLY A 139 -7.06 -13.65 0.17
N LEU A 140 -6.24 -14.70 0.32
CA LEU A 140 -4.85 -14.66 -0.15
C LEU A 140 -4.72 -14.56 -1.67
N ARG A 141 -5.68 -15.10 -2.44
CA ARG A 141 -5.67 -14.97 -3.90
C ARG A 141 -5.96 -13.53 -4.32
N ILE A 142 -6.92 -12.88 -3.67
CA ILE A 142 -7.20 -11.45 -3.86
C ILE A 142 -5.94 -10.63 -3.55
N PHE A 143 -5.34 -10.85 -2.39
CA PHE A 143 -4.10 -10.19 -1.99
C PHE A 143 -2.96 -10.40 -3.00
N TYR A 144 -2.75 -11.64 -3.43
CA TYR A 144 -1.69 -12.02 -4.38
C TYR A 144 -1.81 -11.31 -5.73
N TYR A 145 -3.03 -11.16 -6.25
CA TYR A 145 -3.26 -10.44 -7.51
C TYR A 145 -3.17 -8.92 -7.34
N LEU A 146 -3.76 -8.35 -6.29
CA LEU A 146 -3.66 -6.92 -6.02
C LEU A 146 -2.20 -6.48 -5.92
N VAL A 147 -1.38 -7.21 -5.16
CA VAL A 147 0.05 -6.91 -5.00
C VAL A 147 0.79 -6.91 -6.33
N GLN A 148 0.42 -7.79 -7.27
CA GLN A 148 1.02 -7.80 -8.61
C GLN A 148 0.63 -6.56 -9.42
N ASP A 149 -0.65 -6.17 -9.40
CA ASP A 149 -1.13 -4.97 -10.09
C ASP A 149 -0.45 -3.70 -9.54
N LEU A 150 -0.33 -3.61 -8.21
CA LEU A 150 0.37 -2.51 -7.55
C LEU A 150 1.86 -2.45 -7.90
N LYS A 151 2.54 -3.61 -7.94
CA LYS A 151 3.94 -3.69 -8.39
C LYS A 151 4.07 -3.25 -9.84
N CYS A 152 3.19 -3.70 -10.73
CA CYS A 152 3.19 -3.30 -12.14
C CYS A 152 3.07 -1.78 -12.29
N LEU A 153 2.15 -1.14 -11.55
CA LEU A 153 2.01 0.32 -11.54
C LEU A 153 3.26 1.03 -11.01
N ALA A 154 3.73 0.65 -9.82
CA ALA A 154 4.90 1.26 -9.19
C ALA A 154 6.17 1.11 -10.07
N PHE A 155 6.41 -0.07 -10.62
CA PHE A 155 7.56 -0.33 -11.50
C PHE A 155 7.49 0.48 -12.78
N SER A 156 6.31 0.63 -13.37
CA SER A 156 6.11 1.44 -14.58
C SER A 156 6.39 2.91 -14.30
N LEU A 157 5.85 3.46 -13.21
CA LEU A 157 6.06 4.85 -12.81
C LEU A 157 7.54 5.15 -12.56
N ILE A 158 8.20 4.32 -11.74
CA ILE A 158 9.61 4.49 -11.39
C ILE A 158 10.52 4.26 -12.61
N GLY A 159 10.26 3.20 -13.37
CA GLY A 159 11.06 2.84 -14.54
C GLY A 159 11.02 3.91 -15.63
N LEU A 160 9.83 4.41 -15.97
CA LEU A 160 9.67 5.45 -17.01
C LEU A 160 10.17 6.82 -16.54
N HIS A 161 9.85 7.23 -15.32
CA HIS A 161 10.21 8.56 -14.81
C HIS A 161 11.73 8.70 -14.62
N PHE A 162 12.36 7.71 -13.99
CA PHE A 162 13.80 7.76 -13.68
C PHE A 162 14.68 7.09 -14.74
N ARG A 163 14.09 6.40 -15.72
CA ARG A 163 14.81 5.64 -16.76
C ARG A 163 15.76 4.59 -16.17
N ILE A 164 15.26 3.84 -15.19
CA ILE A 164 16.00 2.78 -14.50
C ILE A 164 15.29 1.44 -14.64
N LYS A 165 16.02 0.35 -14.41
CA LYS A 165 15.38 -0.93 -14.07
C LYS A 165 14.94 -0.85 -12.61
N PRO A 166 13.64 -1.05 -12.31
CA PRO A 166 13.15 -0.95 -10.94
C PRO A 166 13.52 -2.18 -10.10
N ILE A 167 13.94 -3.28 -10.72
CA ILE A 167 14.37 -4.53 -10.07
C ILE A 167 15.86 -4.76 -10.28
#